data_AF-A0A919DJW8-F1
#
_entry.id   AF-A0A919DJW8-F1
#
_cell.length_a   1.000
_cell.length_b   1.000
_cell.length_c   1.000
_cell.angle_alpha   90.00
_cell.angle_beta   90.00
_cell.angle_gamma   90.00
#
_symmetry.space_group_name_H-M   'P 1'
#
loop_
_entity.id
_entity.type
_entity.pdbx_description
1 polymer ?
#
loop_
_entity_poly.entity_id
_entity_poly.type
_entity_poly.pdbx_seq_one_letter_code
_entity_poly.pdbx_strand_id
1 'polypeptide(L)'
;MTSTEAQHAGDAVVERLKEEALRRLTERHKVHLDPGAVARDAGVDPREAERHYPDGDALLSAMVLGAYTSLADSTEAAAAAALAEGADPLRRWVAIWLGIREWAMAHPEEYVLLWGRPVPGYTAPPETLEAVARIVLSMVAVLRDAHKAGELTGDRPGEEPLSDGMRQNVDALAAGLLEGLPRSVMARMFVVWTQLHGMVGFEVNSHIMDIAPDPTAVFSYGAAAMGEYIGLPRGAGQ
;
A
#
# COMPACT_ATOMS: atom_id res chain seq x y z
N MET A 1 -3.46 32.01 21.99
CA MET A 1 -3.31 30.85 21.09
C MET A 1 -2.10 30.07 21.54
N THR A 2 -2.33 28.92 22.17
CA THR A 2 -1.27 27.98 22.52
C THR A 2 -0.70 27.36 21.24
N SER A 3 0.59 27.00 21.23
CA SER A 3 1.27 26.40 20.05
C SER A 3 0.49 25.23 19.43
N THR A 4 -0.22 24.47 20.27
CA THR A 4 -1.08 23.35 19.87
C THR A 4 -2.29 23.79 19.05
N GLU A 5 -2.94 24.91 19.36
CA GLU A 5 -4.13 25.40 18.63
C GLU A 5 -3.75 25.91 17.23
N ALA A 6 -2.60 26.58 17.12
CA ALA A 6 -2.07 27.02 15.83
C ALA A 6 -1.65 25.84 14.93
N GLN A 7 -1.15 24.76 15.53
CA GLN A 7 -0.78 23.54 14.82
C GLN A 7 -2.01 22.79 14.29
N HIS A 8 -3.05 22.62 15.12
CA HIS A 8 -4.32 22.01 14.69
C HIS A 8 -5.02 22.82 13.59
N ALA A 9 -4.96 24.14 13.64
CA ALA A 9 -5.49 25.00 12.60
C ALA A 9 -4.74 24.82 11.27
N GLY A 10 -3.41 24.69 11.31
CA GLY A 10 -2.59 24.39 10.14
C GLY A 10 -2.86 23.02 9.54
N ASP A 11 -3.01 21.99 10.37
CA ASP A 11 -3.33 20.63 9.92
C ASP A 11 -4.69 20.58 9.20
N ALA A 12 -5.70 21.28 9.75
CA ALA A 12 -7.02 21.36 9.12
C ALA A 12 -7.00 22.09 7.76
N VAL A 13 -6.11 23.07 7.58
CA VAL A 13 -5.91 23.74 6.29
C VAL A 13 -5.27 22.79 5.27
N VAL A 14 -4.23 22.07 5.69
CA VAL A 14 -3.53 21.09 4.86
C VAL A 14 -4.47 20.01 4.34
N GLU A 15 -5.34 19.46 5.20
CA GLU A 15 -6.28 18.41 4.79
C GLU A 15 -7.31 18.92 3.78
N ARG A 16 -7.90 20.11 3.98
CA ARG A 16 -8.84 20.69 3.00
C ARG A 16 -8.21 20.92 1.62
N LEU A 17 -6.93 21.30 1.57
CA LEU A 17 -6.21 21.47 0.29
C LEU A 17 -6.02 20.12 -0.43
N LYS A 18 -5.68 19.06 0.30
CA LYS A 18 -5.51 17.71 -0.27
C LYS A 18 -6.84 17.15 -0.80
N GLU A 19 -7.93 17.30 -0.04
CA GLU A 19 -9.27 16.85 -0.43
C GLU A 19 -9.73 17.49 -1.76
N GLU A 20 -9.61 18.81 -1.89
CA GLU A 20 -10.00 19.51 -3.12
C GLU A 20 -9.07 19.18 -4.30
N ALA A 21 -7.77 18.99 -4.05
CA ALA A 21 -6.84 18.55 -5.07
C ALA A 21 -7.18 17.15 -5.60
N LEU A 22 -7.53 16.22 -4.70
CA LEU A 22 -7.93 14.85 -5.07
C LEU A 22 -9.19 14.86 -5.93
N ARG A 23 -10.21 15.62 -5.50
CA ARG A 23 -11.46 15.81 -6.27
C ARG A 23 -11.20 16.30 -7.69
N ARG A 24 -10.26 17.22 -7.88
CA ARG A 24 -9.87 17.75 -9.21
C ARG A 24 -9.17 16.72 -10.09
N LEU A 25 -8.30 15.90 -9.51
CA LEU A 25 -7.63 14.81 -10.22
C LEU A 25 -8.66 13.79 -10.73
N THR A 26 -9.62 13.42 -9.88
CA THR A 26 -10.66 12.43 -10.18
C THR A 26 -11.69 12.94 -11.19
N GLU A 27 -12.28 14.13 -10.98
CA GLU A 27 -13.38 14.62 -11.82
C GLU A 27 -12.92 15.14 -13.19
N ARG A 28 -11.77 15.82 -13.25
CA ARG A 28 -11.38 16.62 -14.43
C ARG A 28 -10.25 16.00 -15.22
N HIS A 29 -9.61 14.93 -14.72
CA HIS A 29 -8.37 14.36 -15.28
C HIS A 29 -7.32 15.46 -15.58
N LYS A 30 -7.39 16.60 -14.88
CA LYS A 30 -6.57 17.78 -15.17
C LYS A 30 -5.24 17.62 -14.45
N VAL A 31 -4.19 17.55 -15.25
CA VAL A 31 -2.80 17.35 -14.81
C VAL A 31 -2.23 18.58 -14.09
N HIS A 32 -2.87 19.75 -14.19
CA HIS A 32 -2.39 20.97 -13.54
C HIS A 32 -3.13 21.27 -12.23
N LEU A 33 -2.49 20.89 -11.12
CA LEU A 33 -2.83 21.37 -9.78
C LEU A 33 -2.15 22.73 -9.54
N ASP A 34 -2.92 23.81 -9.65
CA ASP A 34 -2.47 25.14 -9.21
C ASP A 34 -2.88 25.35 -7.74
N PRO A 35 -1.94 25.45 -6.77
CA PRO A 35 -2.27 25.54 -5.35
C PRO A 35 -3.20 26.71 -5.00
N GLY A 36 -3.03 27.87 -5.64
CA GLY A 36 -3.91 29.02 -5.43
C GLY A 36 -5.34 28.77 -5.92
N ALA A 37 -5.51 28.08 -7.05
CA ALA A 37 -6.82 27.65 -7.52
C ALA A 37 -7.42 26.59 -6.58
N VAL A 38 -6.63 25.61 -6.11
CA VAL A 38 -7.10 24.60 -5.14
C VAL A 38 -7.56 25.29 -3.84
N ALA A 39 -6.79 26.25 -3.34
CA ALA A 39 -7.11 27.00 -2.14
C ALA A 39 -8.43 27.75 -2.24
N ARG A 40 -8.69 28.42 -3.37
CA ARG A 40 -9.95 29.13 -3.61
C ARG A 40 -11.16 28.21 -3.52
N ASP A 41 -11.07 27.01 -4.07
CA ASP A 41 -12.17 26.05 -4.06
C ASP A 41 -12.29 25.34 -2.70
N ALA A 42 -11.17 25.14 -1.99
CA ALA A 42 -11.11 24.57 -0.64
C ALA A 42 -11.50 25.57 0.48
N GLY A 43 -11.79 26.84 0.14
CA GLY A 43 -12.03 27.90 1.13
C GLY A 43 -10.82 28.24 1.99
N VAL A 44 -9.61 28.02 1.47
CA VAL A 44 -8.31 28.32 2.11
C VAL A 44 -7.73 29.59 1.50
N ASP A 45 -7.02 30.40 2.30
CA ASP A 45 -6.32 31.57 1.77
C ASP A 45 -5.23 31.15 0.77
N PRO A 46 -5.21 31.68 -0.46
CA PRO A 46 -4.21 31.28 -1.47
C PRO A 46 -2.76 31.52 -1.05
N ARG A 47 -2.47 32.56 -0.25
CA ARG A 47 -1.11 32.83 0.23
C ARG A 47 -0.69 31.83 1.30
N GLU A 48 -1.64 31.36 2.12
CA GLU A 48 -1.41 30.27 3.06
C GLU A 48 -1.11 28.97 2.32
N ALA A 49 -1.87 28.65 1.27
CA ALA A 49 -1.60 27.49 0.43
C ALA A 49 -0.24 27.54 -0.27
N GLU A 50 0.13 28.69 -0.86
CA GLU A 50 1.45 28.89 -1.50
C GLU A 50 2.63 28.80 -0.50
N ARG A 51 2.40 29.11 0.79
CA ARG A 51 3.40 28.91 1.85
C ARG A 51 3.62 27.44 2.20
N HIS A 52 2.58 26.62 2.12
CA HIS A 52 2.66 25.18 2.37
C HIS A 52 3.14 24.42 1.13
N TYR A 53 2.68 24.82 -0.06
CA TYR A 53 2.93 24.17 -1.33
C TYR A 53 3.30 25.21 -2.38
N PRO A 54 4.60 25.39 -2.69
CA PRO A 54 5.06 26.41 -3.63
C PRO A 54 4.59 26.16 -5.08
N ASP A 55 4.28 24.91 -5.43
CA ASP A 55 3.79 24.50 -6.74
C ASP A 55 2.89 23.25 -6.64
N GLY A 56 2.33 22.84 -7.79
CA GLY A 56 1.47 21.68 -7.90
C GLY A 56 2.17 20.36 -7.61
N ASP A 57 3.46 20.25 -7.92
CA ASP A 57 4.25 19.03 -7.68
C ASP A 57 4.51 18.85 -6.18
N ALA A 58 4.72 19.93 -5.44
CA ALA A 58 4.84 19.92 -3.99
C ALA A 58 3.52 19.46 -3.33
N LEU A 59 2.38 19.95 -3.81
CA LEU A 59 1.07 19.50 -3.34
C LEU A 59 0.83 18.02 -3.67
N LEU A 60 1.12 17.60 -4.90
CA LEU A 60 0.98 16.21 -5.33
C LEU A 60 1.90 15.26 -4.55
N SER A 61 3.14 15.67 -4.30
CA SER A 61 4.09 14.94 -3.45
C SER A 61 3.56 14.73 -2.04
N ALA A 62 2.97 15.78 -1.45
CA ALA A 62 2.39 15.69 -0.12
C ALA A 62 1.15 14.79 -0.08
N MET A 63 0.32 14.79 -1.13
CA MET A 63 -0.80 13.86 -1.26
C MET A 63 -0.33 12.41 -1.39
N VAL A 64 0.66 12.13 -2.25
CA VAL A 64 1.22 10.79 -2.43
C VAL A 64 1.85 10.27 -1.13
N LEU A 65 2.62 11.11 -0.43
CA LEU A 65 3.21 10.74 0.86
C LEU A 65 2.14 10.48 1.92
N GLY A 66 1.11 11.33 1.98
CA GLY A 66 -0.03 11.17 2.89
C GLY A 66 -0.77 9.85 2.65
N ALA A 67 -1.08 9.53 1.39
CA ALA A 67 -1.76 8.31 1.00
C ALA A 67 -0.92 7.06 1.34
N TYR A 68 0.38 7.05 1.02
CA TYR A 68 1.24 5.92 1.40
C TYR A 68 1.37 5.76 2.92
N THR A 69 1.44 6.87 3.66
CA THR A 69 1.50 6.85 5.14
C THR A 69 0.22 6.27 5.71
N SER A 70 -0.94 6.75 5.25
CA SER A 70 -2.26 6.28 5.67
C SER A 70 -2.44 4.78 5.38
N LEU A 71 -2.02 4.31 4.20
CA LEU A 71 -2.06 2.88 3.89
C LEU A 71 -1.10 2.07 4.78
N ALA A 72 0.11 2.55 4.99
CA ALA A 72 1.08 1.88 5.86
C ALA A 72 0.55 1.76 7.29
N ASP A 73 -0.07 2.82 7.83
CA ASP A 73 -0.69 2.82 9.16
C ASP A 73 -1.81 1.78 9.24
N SER A 74 -2.69 1.71 8.24
CA SER A 74 -3.75 0.68 8.16
C SER A 74 -3.16 -0.75 8.15
N THR A 75 -2.11 -0.95 7.36
CA THR A 75 -1.42 -2.24 7.21
C THR A 75 -0.79 -2.69 8.53
N GLU A 76 -0.07 -1.79 9.19
CA GLU A 76 0.60 -2.04 10.47
C GLU A 76 -0.41 -2.30 11.59
N ALA A 77 -1.52 -1.54 11.62
CA ALA A 77 -2.61 -1.75 12.57
C ALA A 77 -3.24 -3.14 12.43
N ALA A 78 -3.53 -3.57 11.20
CA ALA A 78 -4.07 -4.91 10.94
C ALA A 78 -3.09 -6.03 11.34
N ALA A 79 -1.79 -5.85 11.04
CA ALA A 79 -0.75 -6.79 11.45
C ALA A 79 -0.64 -6.90 12.98
N ALA A 80 -0.66 -5.77 13.68
CA ALA A 80 -0.55 -5.69 15.13
C ALA A 80 -1.77 -6.31 15.83
N ALA A 81 -2.98 -6.03 15.33
CA ALA A 81 -4.22 -6.60 15.85
C ALA A 81 -4.21 -8.14 15.74
N ALA A 82 -3.88 -8.68 14.57
CA ALA A 82 -3.80 -10.12 14.37
C ALA A 82 -2.75 -10.78 15.28
N LEU A 83 -1.58 -10.14 15.46
CA LEU A 83 -0.56 -10.62 16.39
C LEU A 83 -1.06 -10.65 17.84
N ALA A 84 -1.77 -9.60 18.28
CA ALA A 84 -2.33 -9.52 19.63
C ALA A 84 -3.40 -10.61 19.89
N GLU A 85 -4.11 -11.05 18.86
CA GLU A 85 -5.07 -12.16 18.91
C GLU A 85 -4.40 -13.55 18.90
N GLY A 86 -3.07 -13.62 18.81
CA GLY A 86 -2.35 -14.89 18.71
C GLY A 86 -2.58 -15.60 17.37
N ALA A 87 -2.84 -14.84 16.30
CA ALA A 87 -3.02 -15.41 14.97
C ALA A 87 -1.75 -16.11 14.48
N ASP A 88 -1.93 -17.27 13.83
CA ASP A 88 -0.85 -17.97 13.12
C ASP A 88 -0.31 -17.11 11.94
N PRO A 89 0.85 -17.47 11.35
CA PRO A 89 1.45 -16.68 10.28
C PRO A 89 0.51 -16.44 9.08
N LEU A 90 -0.29 -17.43 8.67
CA LEU A 90 -1.20 -17.28 7.54
C LEU A 90 -2.36 -16.34 7.88
N ARG A 91 -2.89 -16.40 9.10
CA ARG A 91 -3.92 -15.46 9.56
C ARG A 91 -3.40 -14.04 9.69
N ARG A 92 -2.17 -13.83 10.18
CA ARG A 92 -1.51 -12.50 10.20
C ARG A 92 -1.32 -11.96 8.78
N TRP A 93 -0.93 -12.83 7.85
CA TRP A 93 -0.79 -12.48 6.44
C TRP A 93 -2.12 -12.04 5.81
N VAL A 94 -3.20 -12.80 6.03
CA VAL A 94 -4.54 -12.45 5.54
C VAL A 94 -5.02 -11.14 6.16
N ALA A 95 -4.77 -10.90 7.45
CA ALA A 95 -5.13 -9.64 8.11
C ALA A 95 -4.43 -8.44 7.48
N ILE A 96 -3.14 -8.55 7.14
CA ILE A 96 -2.40 -7.51 6.41
C ILE A 96 -3.05 -7.20 5.06
N TRP A 97 -3.38 -8.24 4.28
CA TRP A 97 -4.07 -8.09 3.00
C TRP A 97 -5.41 -7.38 3.15
N LEU A 98 -6.19 -7.76 4.17
CA LEU A 98 -7.48 -7.14 4.47
C LEU A 98 -7.33 -5.69 4.90
N GLY A 99 -6.34 -5.34 5.71
CA GLY A 99 -6.08 -3.95 6.10
C GLY A 99 -5.73 -3.05 4.90
N ILE A 100 -5.01 -3.58 3.92
CA ILE A 100 -4.72 -2.89 2.65
C ILE A 100 -6.01 -2.69 1.85
N ARG A 101 -6.84 -3.73 1.74
CA ARG A 101 -8.12 -3.66 1.03
C ARG A 101 -9.09 -2.67 1.70
N GLU A 102 -9.26 -2.76 3.01
CA GLU A 102 -10.17 -1.90 3.77
C GLU A 102 -9.81 -0.43 3.58
N TRP A 103 -8.51 -0.10 3.65
CA TRP A 103 -8.03 1.23 3.33
C TRP A 103 -8.36 1.62 1.89
N ALA A 104 -8.06 0.75 0.91
CA ALA A 104 -8.28 1.07 -0.51
C ALA A 104 -9.76 1.28 -0.85
N MET A 105 -10.67 0.56 -0.19
CA MET A 105 -12.11 0.73 -0.37
C MET A 105 -12.65 1.98 0.34
N ALA A 106 -12.02 2.41 1.43
CA ALA A 106 -12.34 3.68 2.10
C ALA A 106 -11.73 4.90 1.38
N HIS A 107 -10.61 4.72 0.68
CA HIS A 107 -9.84 5.76 0.00
C HIS A 107 -9.60 5.42 -1.50
N PRO A 108 -10.65 5.18 -2.31
CA PRO A 108 -10.47 4.67 -3.68
C PRO A 108 -9.73 5.64 -4.60
N GLU A 109 -9.94 6.95 -4.41
CA GLU A 109 -9.26 7.99 -5.21
C GLU A 109 -7.77 8.09 -4.86
N GLU A 110 -7.41 7.95 -3.58
CA GLU A 110 -6.02 7.89 -3.15
C GLU A 110 -5.34 6.61 -3.64
N TYR A 111 -6.04 5.47 -3.62
CA TYR A 111 -5.52 4.23 -4.22
C TYR A 111 -5.20 4.41 -5.71
N VAL A 112 -6.10 5.06 -6.46
CA VAL A 112 -5.87 5.36 -7.88
C VAL A 112 -4.73 6.37 -8.07
N LEU A 113 -4.54 7.32 -7.16
CA LEU A 113 -3.38 8.22 -7.18
C LEU A 113 -2.06 7.44 -7.04
N LEU A 114 -2.02 6.42 -6.18
CA LEU A 114 -0.81 5.64 -5.91
C LEU A 114 -0.50 4.58 -6.99
N TRP A 115 -1.50 3.82 -7.45
CA TRP A 115 -1.31 2.68 -8.37
C TRP A 115 -2.03 2.83 -9.72
N GLY A 116 -2.58 4.00 -10.02
CA GLY A 116 -3.20 4.31 -11.30
C GLY A 116 -2.19 4.71 -12.37
N ARG A 117 -2.69 5.42 -13.40
CA ARG A 117 -1.85 5.93 -14.49
C ARG A 117 -0.92 7.03 -13.94
N PRO A 118 0.40 6.99 -14.23
CA PRO A 118 1.32 8.03 -13.80
C PRO A 118 0.89 9.42 -14.29
N VAL A 119 1.07 10.43 -13.44
CA VAL A 119 0.81 11.83 -13.78
C VAL A 119 1.94 12.33 -14.71
N PRO A 120 1.65 12.78 -15.95
CA PRO A 120 2.70 13.22 -16.87
C PRO A 120 3.54 14.38 -16.31
N GLY A 121 4.85 14.22 -16.31
CA GLY A 121 5.80 15.24 -15.85
C GLY A 121 6.08 15.22 -14.35
N TYR A 122 5.32 14.46 -13.56
CA TYR A 122 5.53 14.30 -12.12
C TYR A 122 6.45 13.12 -11.80
N THR A 123 7.35 13.31 -10.84
CA THR A 123 8.17 12.25 -10.25
C THR A 123 8.02 12.31 -8.74
N ALA A 124 7.54 11.22 -8.13
CA ALA A 124 7.41 11.15 -6.68
C ALA A 124 8.79 11.24 -6.01
N PRO A 125 8.91 11.98 -4.90
CA PRO A 125 10.19 12.20 -4.25
C PRO A 125 10.64 10.93 -3.49
N PRO A 126 11.96 10.75 -3.25
CA PRO A 126 12.51 9.51 -2.68
C PRO A 126 11.90 9.09 -1.35
N GLU A 127 11.43 10.03 -0.54
CA GLU A 127 10.81 9.81 0.77
C GLU A 127 9.54 8.95 0.67
N THR A 128 8.87 8.93 -0.49
CA THR A 128 7.73 8.03 -0.72
C THR A 128 8.12 6.56 -0.68
N LEU A 129 9.38 6.23 -0.97
CA LEU A 129 9.91 4.86 -0.90
C LEU A 129 9.93 4.32 0.53
N GLU A 130 10.15 5.18 1.53
CA GLU A 130 10.13 4.78 2.94
C GLU A 130 8.72 4.36 3.37
N ALA A 131 7.71 5.13 2.96
CA ALA A 131 6.32 4.82 3.26
C ALA A 131 5.85 3.53 2.54
N VAL A 132 6.26 3.31 1.29
CA VAL A 132 6.04 2.05 0.57
C VAL A 132 6.71 0.87 1.29
N ALA A 133 7.94 1.07 1.77
CA ALA A 133 8.70 0.02 2.43
C ALA A 133 8.00 -0.48 3.70
N ARG A 134 7.30 0.37 4.46
CA ARG A 134 6.53 -0.02 5.65
C ARG A 134 5.47 -1.10 5.36
N ILE A 135 4.76 -0.97 4.23
CA ILE A 135 3.75 -1.93 3.78
C ILE A 135 4.41 -3.29 3.51
N VAL A 136 5.50 -3.29 2.72
CA VAL A 136 6.24 -4.51 2.37
C VAL A 136 6.88 -5.14 3.62
N LEU A 137 7.42 -4.33 4.53
CA LEU A 137 8.03 -4.79 5.77
C LEU A 137 7.04 -5.48 6.71
N SER A 138 5.78 -5.04 6.73
CA SER A 138 4.72 -5.74 7.47
C SER A 138 4.51 -7.17 6.98
N MET A 139 4.49 -7.37 5.65
CA MET A 139 4.41 -8.71 5.04
C MET A 139 5.68 -9.53 5.30
N VAL A 140 6.87 -8.91 5.14
CA VAL A 140 8.16 -9.56 5.36
C VAL A 140 8.35 -9.98 6.82
N ALA A 141 7.82 -9.22 7.79
CA ALA A 141 7.89 -9.57 9.20
C ALA A 141 7.21 -10.92 9.47
N VAL A 142 6.03 -11.16 8.89
CA VAL A 142 5.33 -12.45 9.00
C VAL A 142 6.17 -13.59 8.40
N LEU A 143 6.77 -13.36 7.23
CA LEU A 143 7.63 -14.36 6.59
C LEU A 143 8.89 -14.66 7.41
N ARG A 144 9.50 -13.63 8.01
CA ARG A 144 10.69 -13.79 8.86
C ARG A 144 10.38 -14.56 10.14
N ASP A 145 9.24 -14.29 10.76
CA ASP A 145 8.79 -15.02 11.95
C ASP A 145 8.57 -16.51 11.61
N ALA A 146 7.85 -16.80 10.52
CA ALA A 146 7.64 -18.17 10.05
C ALA A 146 8.96 -18.87 9.65
N HIS A 147 9.91 -18.14 9.05
CA HIS A 147 11.21 -18.69 8.71
C HIS A 147 12.04 -19.06 9.94
N LYS A 148 12.07 -18.19 10.95
CA LYS A 148 12.75 -18.45 12.23
C LYS A 148 12.13 -19.64 12.98
N ALA A 149 10.82 -19.84 12.86
CA ALA A 149 10.11 -20.98 13.43
C ALA A 149 10.31 -22.29 12.63
N GLY A 150 10.94 -22.24 11.45
CA GLY A 150 11.09 -23.41 10.58
C GLY A 150 9.79 -23.81 9.84
N GLU A 151 8.80 -22.91 9.81
CA GLU A 151 7.47 -23.14 9.24
C GLU A 151 7.37 -22.65 7.79
N LEU A 152 8.24 -21.73 7.39
CA LEU A 152 8.23 -21.18 6.03
C LEU A 152 8.81 -22.18 5.03
N THR A 153 7.98 -22.62 4.09
CA THR A 153 8.42 -23.46 2.98
C THR A 153 9.18 -22.64 1.95
N GLY A 154 10.50 -22.86 1.88
CA GLY A 154 11.38 -22.31 0.85
C GLY A 154 11.25 -23.04 -0.47
N ASP A 155 12.30 -23.77 -0.85
CA ASP A 155 12.37 -24.50 -2.11
C ASP A 155 11.43 -25.71 -2.09
N ARG A 156 10.68 -25.91 -3.18
CA ARG A 156 9.78 -27.06 -3.32
C ARG A 156 10.36 -28.10 -4.27
N PRO A 157 10.16 -29.41 -4.01
CA PRO A 157 10.56 -30.45 -4.95
C PRO A 157 9.91 -30.23 -6.33
N GLY A 158 10.72 -30.25 -7.38
CA GLY A 158 10.25 -30.09 -8.76
C GLY A 158 10.07 -28.65 -9.23
N GLU A 159 10.42 -27.64 -8.43
CA GLU A 159 10.50 -26.26 -8.93
C GLU A 159 11.64 -26.15 -9.96
N GLU A 160 11.31 -25.62 -11.15
CA GLU A 160 12.31 -25.33 -12.16
C GLU A 160 13.29 -24.24 -11.66
N PRO A 161 14.59 -24.35 -12.00
CA PRO A 161 15.53 -23.29 -11.68
C PRO A 161 15.09 -21.95 -12.24
N LEU A 162 15.25 -20.89 -11.45
CA LEU A 162 14.97 -19.52 -11.90
C LEU A 162 15.81 -19.19 -13.14
N SER A 163 15.20 -18.52 -14.12
CA SER A 163 15.91 -17.94 -15.25
C SER A 163 16.94 -16.90 -14.81
N ASP A 164 17.91 -16.58 -15.66
CA ASP A 164 18.96 -15.61 -15.37
C ASP A 164 18.40 -14.24 -14.96
N GLY A 165 17.38 -13.77 -15.66
CA GLY A 165 16.69 -12.52 -15.32
C GLY A 165 15.98 -12.57 -13.96
N MET A 166 15.34 -13.69 -13.62
CA MET A 166 14.73 -13.85 -12.29
C MET A 166 15.77 -13.94 -11.18
N ARG A 167 16.95 -14.53 -11.43
CA ARG A 167 18.04 -14.53 -10.44
C ARG A 167 18.54 -13.12 -10.16
N GLN A 168 18.70 -12.28 -11.17
CA GLN A 168 19.07 -10.87 -10.99
C GLN A 168 18.05 -10.09 -10.15
N ASN A 169 16.75 -10.29 -10.41
CA ASN A 169 15.68 -9.67 -9.62
C ASN A 169 15.70 -10.14 -8.16
N VAL A 170 15.94 -11.44 -7.93
CA VAL A 170 16.07 -11.99 -6.56
C VAL A 170 17.32 -11.45 -5.86
N ASP A 171 18.45 -11.33 -6.55
CA ASP A 171 19.69 -10.80 -5.98
C ASP A 171 19.50 -9.36 -5.47
N ALA A 172 18.75 -8.53 -6.19
CA ALA A 172 18.42 -7.17 -5.77
C ALA A 172 17.54 -7.15 -4.50
N LEU A 173 16.53 -8.02 -4.40
CA LEU A 173 15.70 -8.14 -3.20
C LEU A 173 16.47 -8.70 -1.99
N ALA A 174 17.39 -9.63 -2.24
CA ALA A 174 18.23 -10.26 -1.22
C ALA A 174 19.18 -9.28 -0.54
N ALA A 175 19.63 -8.25 -1.27
CA ALA A 175 20.46 -7.17 -0.74
C ALA A 175 19.66 -6.07 -0.02
N GLY A 176 18.33 -6.20 0.06
CA GLY A 176 17.43 -5.18 0.60
C GLY A 176 16.38 -5.74 1.55
N LEU A 177 15.11 -5.39 1.30
CA LEU A 177 14.00 -5.65 2.23
C LEU A 177 13.80 -7.14 2.59
N LEU A 178 14.20 -8.07 1.71
CA LEU A 178 14.00 -9.50 1.92
C LEU A 178 15.25 -10.25 2.39
N GLU A 179 16.31 -9.54 2.79
CA GLU A 179 17.53 -10.17 3.32
C GLU A 179 17.20 -11.26 4.36
N GLY A 180 17.86 -12.42 4.20
CA GLY A 180 17.73 -13.58 5.09
C GLY A 180 16.57 -14.53 4.79
N LEU A 181 15.67 -14.22 3.84
CA LEU A 181 14.63 -15.15 3.40
C LEU A 181 15.13 -16.11 2.31
N PRO A 182 14.48 -17.27 2.11
CA PRO A 182 14.80 -18.17 0.99
C PRO A 182 14.63 -17.48 -0.38
N ARG A 183 15.53 -17.75 -1.32
CA ARG A 183 15.49 -17.16 -2.67
C ARG A 183 14.20 -17.47 -3.42
N SER A 184 13.65 -18.66 -3.25
CA SER A 184 12.36 -19.07 -3.82
C SER A 184 11.19 -18.23 -3.26
N VAL A 185 11.22 -17.90 -1.97
CA VAL A 185 10.24 -16.98 -1.35
C VAL A 185 10.36 -15.59 -1.95
N MET A 186 11.58 -15.07 -2.15
CA MET A 186 11.80 -13.78 -2.81
C MET A 186 11.27 -13.75 -4.25
N ALA A 187 11.48 -14.83 -5.01
CA ALA A 187 10.95 -14.94 -6.36
C ALA A 187 9.41 -14.90 -6.37
N ARG A 188 8.79 -15.65 -5.45
CA ARG A 188 7.32 -15.69 -5.30
C ARG A 188 6.74 -14.36 -4.82
N MET A 189 7.51 -13.56 -4.08
CA MET A 189 7.07 -12.23 -3.61
C MET A 189 6.68 -11.29 -4.77
N PHE A 190 7.37 -11.35 -5.93
CA PHE A 190 6.98 -10.56 -7.10
C PHE A 190 5.56 -10.90 -7.58
N VAL A 191 5.23 -12.19 -7.64
CA VAL A 191 3.90 -12.66 -8.05
C VAL A 191 2.87 -12.23 -7.00
N VAL A 192 3.15 -12.46 -5.73
CA VAL A 192 2.25 -12.11 -4.63
C VAL A 192 1.94 -10.61 -4.58
N TRP A 193 2.95 -9.76 -4.74
CA TRP A 193 2.78 -8.31 -4.76
C TRP A 193 1.89 -7.84 -5.92
N THR A 194 2.09 -8.41 -7.11
CA THR A 194 1.24 -8.09 -8.27
C THR A 194 -0.19 -8.61 -8.11
N GLN A 195 -0.38 -9.78 -7.49
CA GLN A 195 -1.72 -10.31 -7.21
C GLN A 195 -2.47 -9.47 -6.18
N LEU A 196 -1.81 -8.99 -5.12
CA LEU A 196 -2.42 -8.09 -4.15
C LEU A 196 -3.00 -6.85 -4.84
N HIS A 197 -2.18 -6.12 -5.59
CA HIS A 197 -2.63 -4.92 -6.30
C HIS A 197 -3.60 -5.21 -7.44
N GLY A 198 -3.47 -6.37 -8.09
CA GLY A 198 -4.43 -6.86 -9.08
C GLY A 198 -5.82 -7.03 -8.48
N MET A 199 -5.91 -7.71 -7.33
CA MET A 199 -7.17 -7.94 -6.62
C MET A 199 -7.77 -6.63 -6.10
N VAL A 200 -7.00 -5.83 -5.36
CA VAL A 200 -7.48 -4.54 -4.82
C VAL A 200 -7.89 -3.60 -5.95
N GLY A 201 -7.07 -3.49 -7.00
CA GLY A 201 -7.40 -2.67 -8.16
C GLY A 201 -8.67 -3.13 -8.87
N PHE A 202 -8.91 -4.44 -8.98
CA PHE A 202 -10.12 -4.97 -9.60
C PHE A 202 -11.39 -4.60 -8.79
N GLU A 203 -11.29 -4.57 -7.46
CA GLU A 203 -12.39 -4.14 -6.59
C GLU A 203 -12.62 -2.62 -6.60
N VAL A 204 -11.55 -1.83 -6.45
CA VAL A 204 -11.61 -0.36 -6.45
C VAL A 204 -12.22 0.17 -7.75
N ASN A 205 -11.93 -0.48 -8.88
CA ASN A 205 -12.51 -0.13 -10.18
C ASN A 205 -13.89 -0.77 -10.43
N SER A 206 -14.54 -1.32 -9.40
CA SER A 206 -15.88 -1.92 -9.44
C SER A 206 -16.04 -3.09 -10.41
N HIS A 207 -14.96 -3.75 -10.83
CA HIS A 207 -15.03 -4.86 -11.78
C HIS A 207 -15.53 -6.18 -11.16
N ILE A 208 -15.59 -6.28 -9.82
CA ILE A 208 -16.01 -7.51 -9.11
C ILE A 208 -17.47 -7.49 -8.62
N MET A 209 -18.07 -6.30 -8.48
CA MET A 209 -19.30 -6.09 -7.69
C MET A 209 -20.52 -6.87 -8.20
N ASP A 210 -20.59 -7.11 -9.52
CA ASP A 210 -21.67 -7.87 -10.15
C ASP A 210 -21.30 -9.35 -10.43
N ILE A 211 -20.07 -9.75 -10.10
CA ILE A 211 -19.55 -11.11 -10.35
C ILE A 211 -19.58 -11.95 -9.06
N ALA A 212 -19.20 -11.35 -7.93
CA ALA A 212 -19.09 -12.02 -6.64
C ALA A 212 -20.11 -11.44 -5.64
N PRO A 213 -21.07 -12.24 -5.13
CA PRO A 213 -22.02 -11.78 -4.11
C PRO A 213 -21.36 -11.34 -2.79
N ASP A 214 -20.17 -11.86 -2.50
CA ASP A 214 -19.34 -11.46 -1.37
C ASP A 214 -17.88 -11.24 -1.82
N PRO A 215 -17.53 -10.03 -2.27
CA PRO A 215 -16.17 -9.69 -2.69
C PRO A 215 -15.14 -9.88 -1.57
N THR A 216 -15.52 -9.64 -0.32
CA THR A 216 -14.61 -9.78 0.83
C THR A 216 -14.20 -11.25 1.04
N ALA A 217 -15.14 -12.19 0.87
CA ALA A 217 -14.83 -13.62 0.92
C ALA A 217 -13.88 -14.06 -0.20
N VAL A 218 -14.08 -13.56 -1.43
CA VAL A 218 -13.17 -13.81 -2.56
C VAL A 218 -11.77 -13.27 -2.26
N PHE A 219 -11.69 -12.06 -1.72
CA PHE A 219 -10.42 -11.45 -1.37
C PHE A 219 -9.68 -12.22 -0.28
N SER A 220 -10.39 -12.61 0.78
CA SER A 220 -9.84 -13.40 1.89
C SER A 220 -9.31 -14.75 1.40
N TYR A 221 -10.05 -15.42 0.50
CA TYR A 221 -9.61 -16.66 -0.11
C TYR A 221 -8.32 -16.46 -0.94
N GLY A 222 -8.27 -15.42 -1.79
CA GLY A 222 -7.08 -15.12 -2.59
C GLY A 222 -5.87 -14.74 -1.73
N ALA A 223 -6.08 -13.97 -0.65
CA ALA A 223 -5.03 -13.63 0.31
C ALA A 223 -4.43 -14.88 0.97
N ALA A 224 -5.27 -15.82 1.40
CA ALA A 224 -4.84 -17.10 1.97
C ALA A 224 -4.09 -17.95 0.93
N ALA A 225 -4.62 -18.06 -0.28
CA ALA A 225 -3.98 -18.78 -1.38
C ALA A 225 -2.60 -18.20 -1.72
N MET A 226 -2.43 -16.87 -1.68
CA MET A 226 -1.14 -16.21 -1.89
C MET A 226 -0.18 -16.39 -0.72
N GLY A 227 -0.69 -16.45 0.52
CA GLY A 227 0.10 -16.82 1.70
C GLY A 227 0.66 -18.25 1.60
N GLU A 228 -0.15 -19.20 1.17
CA GLU A 228 0.30 -20.57 0.91
C GLU A 228 1.27 -20.64 -0.26
N TYR A 229 0.95 -19.94 -1.35
CA TYR A 229 1.80 -19.88 -2.53
C TYR A 229 3.20 -19.39 -2.17
N ILE A 230 3.34 -18.34 -1.35
CA ILE A 230 4.65 -17.82 -0.95
C ILE A 230 5.41 -18.79 -0.03
N GLY A 231 4.70 -19.58 0.78
CA GLY A 231 5.25 -20.67 1.58
C GLY A 231 4.75 -20.76 3.03
N LEU A 232 3.74 -19.99 3.42
CA LEU A 232 3.16 -20.06 4.75
C LEU A 232 2.31 -21.33 4.91
N PRO A 233 2.34 -22.00 6.08
CA PRO A 233 1.52 -23.17 6.32
C PRO A 233 0.05 -22.79 6.53
N ARG A 234 -0.88 -23.67 6.14
CA ARG A 234 -2.24 -23.61 6.69
C ARG A 234 -2.19 -24.02 8.17
N GLY A 235 -2.76 -23.19 9.04
CA GLY A 235 -2.96 -23.56 10.44
C GLY A 235 -3.74 -24.88 10.55
N ALA A 236 -3.41 -25.70 11.56
CA ALA A 236 -4.10 -26.94 11.84
C ALA A 236 -5.51 -26.64 12.40
N GLY A 237 -6.48 -26.31 11.53
CA GLY A 237 -7.85 -26.00 11.99
C GLY A 237 -8.75 -25.28 11.00
N GLN A 238 -8.67 -25.59 9.70
CA GLN A 238 -9.73 -25.26 8.73
C GLN A 238 -10.50 -26.51 8.34
#